data_AF-A0A925JZW8-F1
#
_entry.id   AF-A0A925JZW8-F1
#
_cell.length_a   1.000
_cell.length_b   1.000
_cell.length_c   1.000
_cell.angle_alpha   90.00
_cell.angle_beta   90.00
_cell.angle_gamma   90.00
#
_symmetry.space_group_name_H-M   'P 1'
#
loop_
_entity.id
_entity.type
_entity.pdbx_description
1 polymer ?
#
loop_
_entity_poly.entity_id
_entity_poly.type
_entity_poly.pdbx_seq_one_letter_code
_entity_poly.pdbx_strand_id
1 'polypeptide(L)'
;MKEAEYNGYPYSYKREGDTTVAMFVKRFLPRDDTIVVGAIRDVIRRAYKEETHGAPYLVDTTTTGGTATRGIRVDGAKNGYVVIPVKEDTGEIHSLTITRVAR
;
A
#
# COMPACT_ATOMS: atom_id res chain seq x y z
N MET A 1 -11.55 -2.11 -12.56
CA MET A 1 -10.20 -2.16 -11.95
C MET A 1 -9.20 -1.63 -12.95
N LYS A 2 -8.04 -1.13 -12.52
CA LYS A 2 -6.95 -0.68 -13.40
C LYS A 2 -5.76 -1.60 -13.22
N GLU A 3 -5.05 -1.89 -14.30
CA GLU A 3 -3.83 -2.71 -14.27
C GLU A 3 -2.59 -1.83 -14.29
N ALA A 4 -1.52 -2.30 -13.66
CA ALA A 4 -0.22 -1.66 -13.60
C ALA A 4 0.88 -2.68 -13.32
N GLU A 5 2.13 -2.23 -13.40
CA GLU A 5 3.29 -3.02 -13.04
C GLU A 5 4.31 -2.12 -12.34
N TYR A 6 4.91 -2.65 -11.27
CA TYR A 6 6.06 -2.06 -10.61
C TYR A 6 7.22 -3.06 -10.65
N ASN A 7 8.33 -2.73 -11.31
CA ASN A 7 9.56 -3.54 -11.31
C ASN A 7 9.35 -5.04 -11.62
N GLY A 8 8.50 -5.37 -12.61
CA GLY A 8 8.17 -6.77 -12.95
C GLY A 8 7.18 -7.46 -12.00
N TYR A 9 6.52 -6.71 -11.12
CA TYR A 9 5.41 -7.16 -10.27
C TYR A 9 4.09 -6.58 -10.79
N PRO A 10 3.32 -7.35 -11.59
CA PRO A 10 2.04 -6.90 -12.13
C PRO A 10 0.97 -6.91 -11.04
N TYR A 11 0.16 -5.87 -11.00
CA TYR A 11 -0.95 -5.73 -10.05
C TYR A 11 -2.15 -5.05 -10.67
N SER A 12 -3.32 -5.32 -10.10
CA SER A 12 -4.53 -4.55 -10.36
C SER A 12 -4.86 -3.69 -9.16
N TYR A 13 -5.48 -2.54 -9.35
CA TYR A 13 -5.93 -1.69 -8.26
C TYR A 13 -7.30 -1.07 -8.53
N LYS A 14 -8.04 -0.83 -7.46
CA LYS A 14 -9.32 -0.13 -7.46
C LYS A 14 -9.32 0.87 -6.32
N ARG A 15 -9.71 2.11 -6.65
CA ARG A 15 -9.93 3.17 -5.66
C ARG A 15 -11.42 3.35 -5.44
N GLU A 16 -11.81 3.44 -4.18
CA GLU A 16 -13.16 3.72 -3.72
C GLU A 16 -13.08 4.78 -2.62
N GLY A 17 -13.39 6.03 -2.97
CA GLY A 17 -13.24 7.18 -2.08
C GLY A 17 -11.78 7.41 -1.64
N ASP A 18 -11.53 7.27 -0.34
CA ASP A 18 -10.22 7.43 0.28
C ASP A 18 -9.41 6.12 0.35
N THR A 19 -10.03 4.98 0.05
CA THR A 19 -9.38 3.67 0.10
C THR A 19 -9.00 3.18 -1.29
N THR A 20 -7.82 2.59 -1.42
CA THR A 20 -7.37 1.88 -2.61
C THR A 20 -6.92 0.48 -2.21
N VAL A 21 -7.40 -0.53 -2.93
CA VAL A 21 -6.90 -1.90 -2.81
C VAL A 21 -6.09 -2.21 -4.06
N ALA A 22 -4.87 -2.70 -3.87
CA ALA A 22 -4.01 -3.23 -4.92
C ALA A 22 -3.74 -4.72 -4.71
N MET A 23 -3.91 -5.53 -5.75
CA MET A 23 -3.77 -7.00 -5.71
C MET A 23 -2.70 -7.46 -6.68
N PHE A 24 -1.71 -8.18 -6.17
CA PHE A 24 -0.62 -8.80 -6.93
C PHE A 24 -1.02 -10.25 -7.20
N VAL A 25 -1.36 -10.60 -8.44
CA VAL A 25 -1.97 -11.93 -8.73
C VAL A 25 -1.01 -12.89 -9.43
N LYS A 26 -0.18 -12.39 -10.37
CA LYS A 26 0.75 -13.24 -11.13
C LYS A 26 2.10 -13.42 -10.44
N ARG A 27 2.47 -12.46 -9.59
CA ARG A 27 3.73 -12.46 -8.84
C ARG A 27 3.55 -11.61 -7.59
N PHE A 28 3.65 -12.22 -6.42
CA PHE A 28 3.53 -11.52 -5.14
C PHE A 28 4.78 -10.68 -4.88
N LEU A 29 4.63 -9.64 -4.06
CA LEU A 29 5.78 -8.86 -3.64
C LEU A 29 6.59 -9.69 -2.62
N PRO A 30 7.91 -9.75 -2.77
CA PRO A 30 8.77 -10.41 -1.79
C PRO A 30 8.74 -9.65 -0.47
N ARG A 31 9.20 -10.32 0.59
CA ARG A 31 9.43 -9.70 1.90
C ARG A 31 10.72 -8.85 1.91
N ASP A 32 10.83 -7.95 0.96
CA ASP A 32 11.92 -6.98 0.85
C ASP A 32 11.35 -5.58 1.02
N ASP A 33 11.78 -4.88 2.07
CA ASP A 33 11.22 -3.59 2.44
C ASP A 33 11.39 -2.55 1.33
N THR A 34 12.48 -2.60 0.55
CA THR A 34 12.73 -1.66 -0.53
C THR A 34 11.74 -1.86 -1.67
N ILE A 35 11.51 -3.12 -2.06
CA ILE A 35 10.55 -3.48 -3.12
C ILE A 35 9.12 -3.15 -2.67
N VAL A 36 8.76 -3.48 -1.43
CA VAL A 36 7.43 -3.23 -0.88
C VAL A 36 7.14 -1.74 -0.79
N VAL A 37 8.07 -0.95 -0.25
CA VAL A 37 7.93 0.51 -0.18
C VAL A 37 7.84 1.10 -1.58
N GLY A 38 8.67 0.65 -2.52
CA GLY A 38 8.60 1.08 -3.91
C GLY A 38 7.23 0.82 -4.55
N ALA A 39 6.67 -0.37 -4.34
CA ALA A 39 5.35 -0.74 -4.82
C ALA A 39 4.24 0.12 -4.20
N ILE A 40 4.30 0.36 -2.88
CA ILE A 40 3.37 1.26 -2.17
C ILE A 40 3.34 2.64 -2.82
N ARG A 41 4.53 3.23 -3.05
CA ARG A 41 4.64 4.55 -3.66
C ARG A 41 4.08 4.57 -5.08
N ASP A 42 4.34 3.53 -5.88
CA ASP A 42 3.80 3.44 -7.24
C ASP A 42 2.26 3.32 -7.24
N VAL A 43 1.67 2.53 -6.34
CA VAL A 43 0.22 2.45 -6.17
C VAL A 43 -0.36 3.81 -5.80
N ILE A 44 0.23 4.50 -4.81
CA ILE A 44 -0.24 5.82 -4.36
C ILE A 44 -0.20 6.82 -5.53
N ARG A 45 0.92 6.89 -6.23
CA ARG A 45 1.10 7.77 -7.38
C ARG A 45 0.07 7.50 -8.46
N ARG A 46 -0.25 6.25 -8.76
CA ARG A 46 -1.22 5.90 -9.81
C ARG A 46 -2.66 6.16 -9.39
N ALA A 47 -3.03 5.83 -8.15
CA ALA A 47 -4.41 5.90 -7.65
C ALA A 47 -4.82 7.31 -7.20
N TYR A 48 -3.86 8.08 -6.65
CA TYR A 48 -4.12 9.41 -6.08
C TYR A 48 -3.44 10.55 -6.84
N LYS A 49 -2.57 10.25 -7.82
CA LYS A 49 -1.81 11.26 -8.59
C LYS A 49 -0.94 12.13 -7.68
N GLU A 50 -0.33 11.52 -6.68
CA GLU A 50 0.48 12.19 -5.67
C GLU A 50 1.82 11.47 -5.48
N GLU A 51 2.90 12.26 -5.47
CA GLU A 51 4.23 11.78 -5.10
C GLU A 51 4.33 11.68 -3.58
N THR A 52 5.10 10.69 -3.12
CA THR A 52 5.35 10.46 -1.71
C THR A 52 6.82 10.61 -1.39
N HIS A 53 7.11 11.15 -0.21
CA HIS A 53 8.46 11.53 0.18
C HIS A 53 8.76 11.04 1.60
N GLY A 54 10.05 10.99 1.94
CA GLY A 54 10.50 10.56 3.27
C GLY A 54 10.47 9.05 3.50
N ALA A 55 10.99 8.64 4.65
CA ALA A 55 11.03 7.24 5.06
C ALA A 55 9.65 6.82 5.60
N PRO A 56 9.07 5.71 5.12
CA PRO A 56 7.89 5.13 5.74
C PRO A 56 8.16 4.76 7.20
N TYR A 57 7.15 4.90 8.05
CA TYR A 57 7.24 4.52 9.46
C TYR A 57 6.03 3.70 9.89
N LEU A 58 6.20 2.89 10.92
CA LEU A 58 5.11 2.07 11.44
C LEU A 58 4.18 2.95 12.28
N VAL A 59 2.87 2.73 12.12
CA VAL A 59 1.82 3.35 12.93
C VAL A 59 0.87 2.28 13.43
N ASP A 60 0.39 2.45 14.65
CA ASP A 60 -0.71 1.63 15.14
C ASP A 60 -2.01 2.11 14.47
N THR A 61 -2.73 1.19 13.84
CA THR A 61 -4.03 1.44 13.23
C THR A 61 -5.06 0.49 13.84
N THR A 62 -6.22 1.01 14.19
CA THR A 62 -7.36 0.20 14.63
C THR A 62 -8.13 -0.26 13.41
N THR A 63 -8.18 -1.57 13.17
CA THR A 63 -9.15 -2.15 12.25
C THR A 63 -10.53 -2.20 12.91
N THR A 64 -11.58 -2.28 12.09
CA THR A 64 -12.96 -2.50 12.57
C THR A 64 -13.00 -3.78 13.40
N GLY A 65 -13.26 -3.64 14.71
CA GLY A 65 -13.16 -4.75 15.69
C GLY A 65 -12.17 -4.50 16.83
N GLY A 66 -11.47 -3.36 16.86
CA GLY A 66 -10.67 -2.92 18.02
C GLY A 66 -9.30 -3.60 18.15
N THR A 67 -8.90 -4.41 17.16
CA THR A 67 -7.56 -5.00 17.14
C THR A 67 -6.58 -4.00 16.54
N ALA A 68 -5.57 -3.60 17.31
CA ALA A 68 -4.46 -2.81 16.80
C ALA A 68 -3.67 -3.63 15.77
N THR A 69 -3.70 -3.21 14.52
CA THR A 69 -2.85 -3.72 13.44
C THR A 69 -1.74 -2.70 13.19
N ARG A 70 -0.54 -3.13 12.87
CA ARG A 70 0.53 -2.21 12.46
C ARG A 70 0.38 -1.88 10.99
N GLY A 71 0.14 -0.60 10.70
CA GLY A 71 0.16 -0.04 9.35
C GLY A 71 1.51 0.59 9.04
N ILE A 72 1.78 0.76 7.75
CA ILE A 72 2.91 1.53 7.25
C ILE A 72 2.37 2.91 6.85
N ARG A 73 2.90 3.96 7.45
CA ARG A 73 2.58 5.34 7.10
C ARG A 73 3.58 5.87 6.08
N VAL A 74 3.04 6.43 5.00
CA VAL A 74 3.79 7.14 3.96
C VAL A 74 3.15 8.51 3.76
N ASP A 75 3.94 9.57 3.80
CA ASP A 75 3.43 10.92 3.64
C ASP A 75 3.68 11.46 2.22
N GLY A 76 2.63 12.03 1.64
CA GLY A 76 2.67 12.80 0.41
C GLY A 76 2.80 14.29 0.70
N ALA A 77 2.74 15.10 -0.37
CA ALA A 77 2.79 16.55 -0.24
C ALA A 77 1.56 17.11 0.49
N LYS A 78 0.37 16.56 0.22
CA LYS A 78 -0.93 17.06 0.68
C LYS A 78 -1.61 16.11 1.65
N ASN A 79 -1.46 14.81 1.43
CA ASN A 79 -2.11 13.77 2.22
C ASN A 79 -1.05 12.87 2.84
N GLY A 80 -1.46 12.04 3.79
CA GLY A 80 -0.68 10.84 4.05
C GLY A 80 -1.51 9.58 3.88
N TYR A 81 -0.82 8.46 3.84
CA TYR A 81 -1.36 7.16 3.45
C TYR A 81 -1.00 6.12 4.49
N VAL A 82 -2.00 5.48 5.06
CA VAL A 82 -1.80 4.29 5.91
C VAL A 82 -1.97 3.06 5.04
N VAL A 83 -0.99 2.18 5.06
CA VAL A 83 -0.95 0.97 4.26
C VAL A 83 -0.99 -0.24 5.16
N ILE A 84 -1.91 -1.15 4.87
CA ILE A 84 -2.00 -2.46 5.51
C ILE A 84 -1.67 -3.51 4.44
N PRO A 85 -0.50 -4.15 4.51
CA PRO A 85 -0.18 -5.26 3.63
C PRO A 85 -0.85 -6.56 4.10
N VAL A 86 -1.48 -7.27 3.18
CA VAL A 86 -1.99 -8.63 3.41
C VAL A 86 -0.92 -9.60 2.94
N LYS A 87 -0.42 -10.40 3.88
CA LYS A 87 0.66 -11.35 3.67
C LYS A 87 0.11 -12.76 3.53
N GLU A 88 0.76 -13.56 2.70
CA GLU A 88 0.60 -15.01 2.65
C GLU A 88 1.43 -15.67 3.76
N ASP A 89 1.23 -16.98 3.97
CA ASP A 89 1.98 -17.77 4.96
C ASP A 89 3.49 -17.77 4.67
N THR A 90 3.87 -17.63 3.40
CA THR A 90 5.27 -17.51 2.94
C THR A 90 5.91 -16.16 3.31
N GLY A 91 5.12 -15.20 3.78
CA GLY A 91 5.55 -13.84 4.11
C GLY A 91 5.58 -12.88 2.92
N GLU A 92 5.26 -13.36 1.72
CA GLU A 92 5.05 -12.53 0.53
C GLU A 92 3.77 -11.70 0.67
N ILE A 93 3.71 -10.54 0.02
CA ILE A 93 2.55 -9.66 0.07
C ILE A 93 1.70 -9.89 -1.18
N HIS A 94 0.49 -10.37 -0.94
CA HIS A 94 -0.52 -10.62 -1.97
C HIS A 94 -1.32 -9.36 -2.29
N SER A 95 -1.62 -8.51 -1.29
CA SER A 95 -2.34 -7.26 -1.54
C SER A 95 -1.97 -6.13 -0.57
N LEU A 96 -2.28 -4.91 -0.98
CA LEU A 96 -2.12 -3.70 -0.19
C LEU A 96 -3.46 -2.99 -0.07
N THR A 97 -3.89 -2.72 1.16
CA THR A 97 -4.97 -1.77 1.44
C THR A 97 -4.37 -0.44 1.83
N ILE A 98 -4.66 0.61 1.06
CA ILE A 98 -4.13 1.96 1.25
C ILE A 98 -5.28 2.89 1.58
N THR A 99 -5.22 3.54 2.74
CA THR A 99 -6.20 4.54 3.16
C THR A 99 -5.55 5.91 3.18
N ARG A 100 -6.11 6.84 2.38
CA ARG A 100 -5.74 8.25 2.42
C ARG A 100 -6.32 8.88 3.69
N VAL A 101 -5.50 9.61 4.42
CA VAL A 101 -5.94 10.39 5.59
C VAL A 101 -5.34 11.79 5.53
N ALA A 102 -5.86 12.69 6.37
CA ALA A 102 -5.26 14.01 6.56
C ALA A 102 -3.81 13.87 7.02
N ARG A 103 -2.98 14.83 6.62
CA ARG A 103 -1.60 14.93 7.10
C ARG A 103 -1.55 15.58 8.48
#